data_AF-A0A183I531-F1
#
_entry.id   AF-A0A183I531-F1
#
_cell.length_a   1.000
_cell.length_b   1.000
_cell.length_c   1.000
_cell.angle_alpha   90.00
_cell.angle_beta   90.00
_cell.angle_gamma   90.00
#
_symmetry.space_group_name_H-M   'P 1'
#
loop_
_entity.id
_entity.type
_entity.pdbx_description
1 polymer ?
#
loop_
_entity_poly.entity_id
_entity_poly.type
_entity_poly.pdbx_seq_one_letter_code
_entity_poly.pdbx_strand_id
1 'polypeptide(L)'
;MHYYKKKYPILISTDDRAMMCCSLSDEYVRVACTLDLNPQEIFNLSYSTTEYICKNLTADEKLHIFNKFHEFAKSQNLTFELF
;
A
#
# COMPACT_ATOMS: atom_id res chain seq x y z
N MET A 1 7.38 -9.51 -10.49
CA MET A 1 6.76 -10.65 -9.76
C MET A 1 7.65 -11.38 -8.76
N HIS A 2 8.99 -11.44 -8.91
CA HIS A 2 9.85 -12.26 -8.04
C HIS A 2 9.70 -11.97 -6.54
N TYR A 3 9.79 -10.70 -6.14
CA TYR A 3 9.68 -10.30 -4.73
C TYR A 3 8.28 -10.50 -4.15
N TYR A 4 7.25 -10.20 -4.94
CA TYR A 4 5.85 -10.38 -4.54
C TYR A 4 5.53 -11.86 -4.30
N LYS A 5 5.91 -12.74 -5.24
CA LYS A 5 5.72 -14.20 -5.11
C LYS A 5 6.50 -14.80 -3.93
N LYS A 6 7.61 -14.18 -3.54
CA LYS A 6 8.41 -14.59 -2.38
C LYS A 6 7.98 -13.91 -1.07
N LYS A 7 6.87 -13.16 -1.07
CA LYS A 7 6.35 -12.42 0.09
C LYS A 7 7.38 -11.48 0.75
N TYR A 8 8.27 -10.88 -0.06
CA TYR A 8 9.10 -9.80 0.44
C TYR A 8 8.28 -8.52 0.63
N PRO A 9 8.60 -7.69 1.63
CA PRO A 9 8.03 -6.34 1.73
C PRO A 9 8.32 -5.54 0.46
N ILE A 10 7.31 -4.88 -0.10
CA ILE A 10 7.43 -4.08 -1.33
C ILE A 10 6.88 -2.68 -1.07
N LEU A 11 7.71 -1.67 -1.25
CA LEU A 11 7.26 -0.29 -1.31
C LEU A 11 7.03 0.13 -2.76
N ILE A 12 5.79 0.52 -3.06
CA ILE A 12 5.45 1.16 -4.34
C ILE A 12 5.82 2.64 -4.23
N SER A 13 6.59 3.14 -5.18
CA SER A 13 7.00 4.54 -5.25
C SER A 13 7.01 5.02 -6.70
N THR A 14 7.03 6.34 -6.89
CA THR A 14 7.16 6.95 -8.22
C THR A 14 8.59 7.05 -8.70
N ASP A 15 9.57 6.77 -7.82
CA ASP A 15 10.94 7.23 -7.95
C ASP A 15 10.95 8.76 -8.19
N ASP A 16 11.20 9.21 -9.42
CA ASP A 16 11.12 10.61 -9.82
C ASP A 16 9.81 10.95 -10.57
N ARG A 17 8.78 11.36 -9.82
CA ARG A 17 7.42 11.65 -10.38
C ARG A 17 7.41 12.62 -11.56
N ALA A 18 8.31 13.62 -11.55
CA ALA A 18 8.39 14.65 -12.58
C ALA A 18 9.09 14.15 -13.84
N MET A 19 10.11 13.30 -13.68
CA MET A 19 10.82 12.69 -14.80
C MET A 19 9.97 11.61 -15.46
N MET A 20 9.26 10.82 -14.67
CA MET A 20 8.44 9.71 -15.12
C MET A 20 7.01 10.13 -15.51
N CYS A 21 6.66 11.41 -15.32
CA CYS A 21 5.34 11.98 -15.58
C CYS A 21 4.20 11.12 -15.00
N CYS A 22 4.35 10.67 -13.75
CA CYS A 22 3.39 9.79 -13.07
C CYS A 22 3.03 10.29 -11.67
N SER A 23 1.97 9.72 -11.11
CA SER A 23 1.58 9.86 -9.71
C SER A 23 1.72 8.53 -8.98
N LEU A 24 1.74 8.57 -7.65
CA LEU A 24 1.74 7.35 -6.85
C LEU A 24 0.49 6.48 -7.14
N SER A 25 -0.66 7.12 -7.38
CA SER A 25 -1.89 6.42 -7.78
C SER A 25 -1.72 5.67 -9.11
N ASP A 26 -1.03 6.25 -10.09
CA ASP A 26 -0.74 5.56 -11.36
C ASP A 26 0.12 4.31 -11.13
N GLU A 27 1.10 4.39 -10.23
CA GLU A 27 1.95 3.23 -9.90
C GLU A 27 1.17 2.12 -9.19
N TYR A 28 0.25 2.47 -8.28
CA TYR A 28 -0.65 1.49 -7.66
C TYR A 28 -1.54 0.80 -8.71
N VAL A 29 -2.09 1.54 -9.68
CA VAL A 29 -2.87 0.98 -10.79
C VAL A 29 -1.99 0.05 -11.65
N ARG A 30 -0.78 0.46 -12.01
CA ARG A 30 0.15 -0.36 -12.79
C ARG A 30 0.50 -1.66 -12.07
N VAL A 31 0.75 -1.61 -10.77
CA VAL A 31 1.04 -2.80 -9.95
C VAL A 31 -0.17 -3.71 -9.90
N ALA A 32 -1.37 -3.18 -9.64
CA ALA A 32 -2.59 -3.97 -9.60
C ALA A 32 -2.85 -4.68 -10.94
N CYS A 33 -2.73 -3.98 -12.07
CA CYS A 33 -2.88 -4.60 -13.39
C CYS A 33 -1.79 -5.63 -13.72
N THR A 34 -0.54 -5.37 -13.37
CA THR A 34 0.60 -6.25 -13.69
C THR A 34 0.58 -7.54 -12.87
N LEU A 35 0.11 -7.45 -11.63
CA LEU A 35 0.06 -8.57 -10.70
C LEU A 35 -1.32 -9.25 -10.64
N ASP A 36 -2.30 -8.74 -11.40
CA ASP A 36 -3.70 -9.17 -11.40
C ASP A 36 -4.33 -9.14 -10.00
N LEU A 37 -4.08 -8.05 -9.27
CA LEU A 37 -4.57 -7.85 -7.91
C LEU A 37 -5.96 -7.23 -7.90
N ASN A 38 -6.82 -7.77 -7.05
CA ASN A 38 -8.11 -7.16 -6.76
C ASN A 38 -7.97 -5.98 -5.76
N PRO A 39 -9.05 -5.19 -5.55
CA PRO A 39 -9.01 -4.04 -4.64
C PRO A 39 -8.61 -4.37 -3.18
N GLN A 40 -8.95 -5.56 -2.69
CA GLN A 40 -8.56 -6.02 -1.36
C GLN A 40 -7.06 -6.31 -1.29
N GLU A 41 -6.51 -6.96 -2.30
CA GLU A 41 -5.09 -7.32 -2.35
C GLU A 41 -4.18 -6.09 -2.49
N ILE A 42 -4.58 -5.10 -3.30
CA ILE A 42 -3.81 -3.86 -3.43
C ILE A 42 -3.89 -3.02 -2.14
N PHE A 43 -5.04 -3.04 -1.45
CA PHE A 43 -5.19 -2.43 -0.13
C PHE A 43 -4.29 -3.11 0.91
N ASN A 44 -4.30 -4.43 0.98
CA ASN A 44 -3.45 -5.19 1.89
C ASN A 44 -1.96 -4.89 1.63
N LEU A 45 -1.56 -4.80 0.35
CA LEU A 45 -0.19 -4.43 -0.03
C LEU A 45 0.17 -3.03 0.50
N SER A 46 -0.69 -2.02 0.25
CA SER A 46 -0.48 -0.66 0.77
C SER A 46 -0.39 -0.62 2.30
N TYR A 47 -1.25 -1.37 2.98
CA TYR A 47 -1.32 -1.41 4.44
C TYR A 47 -0.06 -2.04 5.05
N SER A 48 0.33 -3.23 4.57
CA SER A 48 1.52 -3.96 5.07
C SER A 48 2.82 -3.17 4.89
N THR A 49 2.95 -2.47 3.76
CA THR A 49 4.09 -1.60 3.49
C THR A 49 4.11 -0.40 4.44
N THR A 50 2.94 0.18 4.73
CA THR A 50 2.83 1.29 5.68
C THR A 50 3.22 0.85 7.08
N GLU A 51 2.80 -0.34 7.52
CA GLU A 51 3.22 -0.94 8.79
C GLU A 51 4.73 -1.11 8.89
N TYR A 52 5.37 -1.59 7.83
CA TYR A 52 6.82 -1.71 7.77
C TYR A 52 7.54 -0.35 7.88
N ILE A 53 7.08 0.66 7.15
CA ILE A 53 7.69 2.00 7.15
C ILE A 53 7.49 2.70 8.50
N CYS A 54 6.29 2.58 9.05
CA CYS A 54 5.90 3.28 10.28
C CYS A 54 6.47 2.63 11.54
N LYS A 55 7.26 1.54 11.44
CA LYS A 55 7.76 0.77 12.59
C LYS A 55 8.37 1.63 13.70
N ASN A 56 9.08 2.69 13.33
CA ASN A 56 9.81 3.58 14.25
C ASN A 56 9.03 4.85 14.65
N LEU A 57 7.81 5.04 14.15
CA LEU A 57 6.97 6.17 14.54
C LEU A 57 6.43 5.99 15.96
N THR A 58 6.10 7.11 16.59
CA THR A 58 5.40 7.14 17.88
C THR A 58 4.00 6.51 17.77
N ALA A 59 3.41 6.17 18.91
CA ALA A 59 2.07 5.59 18.95
C ALA A 59 1.01 6.54 18.34
N ASP A 60 1.13 7.84 18.61
CA ASP A 60 0.17 8.85 18.11
C ASP A 60 0.28 9.04 16.60
N GLU A 61 1.51 9.06 16.05
CA GLU A 61 1.75 9.14 14.61
C GLU A 61 1.21 7.89 13.88
N LYS A 62 1.45 6.70 14.44
CA LYS A 62 0.88 5.44 13.92
C LYS A 62 -0.64 5.52 13.93
N LEU A 63 -1.23 5.89 15.06
CA LEU A 63 -2.69 5.98 15.20
C LEU A 63 -3.29 6.93 14.16
N HIS A 64 -2.67 8.09 13.95
CA HIS A 64 -3.13 9.06 12.94
C HIS A 64 -3.14 8.45 11.53
N ILE A 65 -2.07 7.79 11.11
CA ILE A 65 -1.94 7.19 9.78
C ILE A 65 -2.91 6.01 9.62
N PHE A 66 -2.95 5.09 10.58
CA PHE A 66 -3.78 3.88 10.48
C PHE A 66 -5.28 4.18 10.58
N ASN A 67 -5.68 5.25 11.27
CA ASN A 67 -7.07 5.72 11.21
C ASN A 67 -7.51 6.08 9.79
N LYS A 68 -6.60 6.63 8.94
CA LYS A 68 -6.92 6.88 7.52
C LYS A 68 -7.14 5.61 6.73
N PHE A 69 -6.38 4.55 7.02
CA PHE A 69 -6.64 3.23 6.45
C PHE A 69 -7.99 2.66 6.91
N HIS A 70 -8.34 2.80 8.19
CA HIS A 70 -9.64 2.34 8.71
C HIS A 70 -10.82 3.09 8.09
N GLU A 71 -10.73 4.43 7.98
CA GLU A 71 -11.74 5.25 7.29
C GLU A 71 -11.91 4.81 5.84
N PHE A 72 -10.81 4.62 5.11
CA PHE A 72 -10.82 4.19 3.73
C PHE A 72 -11.41 2.80 3.56
N ALA A 73 -10.96 1.82 4.35
CA ALA A 73 -11.43 0.44 4.29
C ALA A 73 -12.94 0.36 4.51
N LYS A 74 -13.45 1.09 5.50
CA LYS A 74 -14.90 1.19 5.76
C LYS A 74 -15.66 1.78 4.57
N SER A 75 -15.13 2.82 3.93
CA SER A 75 -15.78 3.46 2.77
C SER A 75 -15.83 2.56 1.52
N GLN A 76 -14.86 1.64 1.39
CA GLN A 76 -14.71 0.76 0.23
C GLN A 76 -15.16 -0.69 0.48
N ASN A 77 -15.73 -0.99 1.66
CA ASN A 77 -16.06 -2.36 2.11
C ASN A 77 -14.87 -3.33 2.06
N LEU A 78 -13.69 -2.87 2.49
CA LEU A 78 -12.47 -3.66 2.57
C LEU A 78 -12.23 -4.17 4.01
N THR A 79 -11.55 -5.30 4.13
CA THR A 79 -11.18 -5.94 5.40
C THR A 79 -9.70 -5.72 5.71
N PHE A 80 -9.31 -5.85 6.98
CA PHE A 80 -7.89 -5.96 7.35
C PHE A 80 -7.55 -7.44 7.42
N GLU A 81 -6.91 -7.95 6.38
CA GLU A 81 -6.37 -9.31 6.39
C GLU A 81 -4.89 -9.25 6.79
N LEU A 82 -4.52 -10.00 7.82
CA LEU A 82 -3.12 -10.21 8.20
C LEU A 82 -2.49 -11.18 7.18
N PHE A 83 -1.35 -10.79 6.60
CA PHE A 83 -0.55 -11.62 5.68
C PHE A 83 0.30 -12.68 6.37
#